data_AF-A0A2G6FQ05-F1
#
_entry.id   AF-A0A2G6FQ05-F1
#
_cell.length_a   1.000
_cell.length_b   1.000
_cell.length_c   1.000
_cell.angle_alpha   90.00
_cell.angle_beta   90.00
_cell.angle_gamma   90.00
#
_symmetry.space_group_name_H-M   'P 1'
#
loop_
_entity.id
_entity.type
_entity.pdbx_description
1 polymer ?
#
loop_
_entity_poly.entity_id
_entity_poly.type
_entity_poly.pdbx_seq_one_letter_code
_entity_poly.pdbx_strand_id
1 'polypeptide(L)'
;MSWVLGAWPVLAAESNAENAKAYNQFMTEIGGSADWGQWGKMFTILQGNEYFMIGFLLLITVVPIVFALHLLIVGAKHFDHGGKQILFFPLFARIVHFIGAASFTILVLSGLLIVSGQFFGGGGLIRFARYAHIAGAVCALPAVIFMLIIWFKDMLPAACDIKWILILGGYLSKKKVPVPAKKFNAGQKMWFWCAIPGGLIMM
;
A
#
# COMPACT_ATOMS: atom_id res chain seq x y z
N MET A 1 51.44 16.45 -1.59
CA MET A 1 50.22 15.77 -1.11
C MET A 1 48.92 16.48 -1.56
N SER A 2 48.95 17.34 -2.60
CA SER A 2 47.79 18.14 -3.05
C SER A 2 47.04 17.58 -4.28
N TRP A 3 47.61 16.60 -4.99
CA TRP A 3 47.03 16.07 -6.24
C TRP A 3 45.86 15.09 -6.02
N VAL A 4 45.76 14.48 -4.83
CA VAL A 4 44.69 13.50 -4.50
C VAL A 4 43.40 14.21 -4.08
N LEU A 5 43.48 15.42 -3.49
CA LEU A 5 42.32 16.18 -3.02
C LEU A 5 41.60 16.95 -4.14
N GLY A 6 42.26 17.22 -5.27
CA GLY A 6 41.66 17.90 -6.43
C GLY A 6 40.91 16.97 -7.38
N ALA A 7 41.27 15.68 -7.43
CA ALA A 7 40.66 14.70 -8.33
C ALA A 7 39.37 14.09 -7.75
N TRP A 8 39.27 13.96 -6.43
CA TRP A 8 38.11 13.35 -5.77
C TRP A 8 36.77 14.07 -6.04
N PRO A 9 36.67 15.41 -6.01
CA PRO A 9 35.43 16.11 -6.34
C PRO A 9 35.04 15.94 -7.82
N VAL A 10 36.02 15.88 -8.72
CA VAL A 10 35.81 15.73 -10.17
C VAL A 10 35.35 14.31 -10.50
N LEU A 11 36.02 13.29 -9.97
CA LEU A 11 35.63 11.88 -10.16
C LEU A 11 34.27 11.59 -9.51
N ALA A 12 33.97 12.19 -8.35
CA ALA A 12 32.65 12.10 -7.74
C ALA A 12 31.58 12.77 -8.62
N ALA A 13 31.86 13.94 -9.18
CA ALA A 13 30.94 14.65 -10.08
C ALA A 13 30.72 13.90 -11.40
N GLU A 14 31.77 13.32 -11.99
CA GLU A 14 31.70 12.49 -13.20
C GLU A 14 30.91 11.20 -12.94
N SER A 15 31.17 10.50 -11.83
CA SER A 15 30.39 9.31 -11.47
C SER A 15 28.91 9.65 -11.22
N ASN A 16 28.62 10.81 -10.62
CA ASN A 16 27.24 11.27 -10.42
C ASN A 16 26.57 11.61 -11.76
N ALA A 17 27.31 12.19 -12.70
CA ALA A 17 26.81 12.51 -14.04
C ALA A 17 26.56 11.25 -14.88
N GLU A 18 27.45 10.26 -14.82
CA GLU A 18 27.25 8.96 -15.46
C GLU A 18 26.09 8.19 -14.83
N ASN A 19 25.98 8.17 -13.50
CA ASN A 19 24.84 7.59 -12.80
C ASN A 19 23.51 8.28 -13.18
N ALA A 20 23.53 9.61 -13.35
CA ALA A 20 22.36 10.37 -13.79
C ALA A 20 22.00 10.05 -15.26
N LYS A 21 22.98 9.90 -16.14
CA LYS A 21 22.76 9.46 -17.53
C LYS A 21 22.20 8.04 -17.59
N ALA A 22 22.79 7.09 -16.86
CA ALA A 22 22.31 5.71 -16.78
C ALA A 22 20.90 5.64 -16.20
N TYR A 23 20.60 6.45 -15.17
CA TYR A 23 19.25 6.59 -14.64
C TYR A 23 18.28 7.14 -15.69
N ASN A 24 18.61 8.22 -16.38
CA ASN A 24 17.75 8.81 -17.40
C ASN A 24 17.53 7.87 -18.59
N GLN A 25 18.56 7.13 -18.99
CA GLN A 25 18.46 6.14 -20.04
C GLN A 25 17.56 4.97 -19.62
N PHE A 26 17.77 4.42 -18.42
CA PHE A 26 16.91 3.37 -17.83
C PHE A 26 15.44 3.82 -17.71
N MET A 27 15.21 5.06 -17.26
CA MET A 27 13.86 5.63 -17.15
C MET A 27 13.22 5.83 -18.54
N THR A 28 14.01 6.14 -19.56
CA THR A 28 13.53 6.27 -20.95
C THR A 28 13.20 4.90 -21.56
N GLU A 29 14.02 3.89 -21.28
CA GLU A 29 13.84 2.52 -21.79
C GLU A 29 12.67 1.78 -21.12
N ILE A 30 12.42 2.01 -19.83
CA ILE A 30 11.37 1.32 -19.07
C ILE A 30 10.08 2.13 -18.98
N GLY A 31 10.18 3.46 -18.82
CA GLY A 31 9.02 4.34 -18.67
C GLY A 31 8.41 4.80 -20.01
N GLY A 32 9.07 4.57 -21.14
CA GLY A 32 8.68 5.12 -22.43
C GLY A 32 8.77 6.65 -22.49
N SER A 33 8.45 7.24 -23.64
CA SER A 33 8.49 8.69 -23.88
C SER A 33 7.34 9.47 -23.22
N ALA A 34 6.70 8.91 -22.19
CA ALA A 34 5.69 9.61 -21.42
C ALA A 34 6.37 10.64 -20.50
N ASP A 35 5.86 11.87 -20.49
CA ASP A 35 6.35 12.95 -19.62
C ASP A 35 5.88 12.72 -18.17
N TRP A 36 6.47 11.70 -17.53
CA TRP A 36 6.28 11.38 -16.11
C TRP A 36 6.67 12.57 -15.20
N GLY A 37 7.41 13.55 -15.73
CA GLY A 37 7.76 14.79 -15.07
C GLY A 37 6.54 15.64 -14.68
N GLN A 38 5.45 15.62 -15.47
CA GLN A 38 4.26 16.42 -15.16
C GLN A 38 3.47 15.87 -13.97
N TRP A 39 3.29 14.54 -13.90
CA TRP A 39 2.60 13.88 -12.79
C TRP A 39 3.44 13.87 -11.52
N GLY A 40 4.77 13.66 -11.66
CA GLY A 40 5.71 13.79 -10.56
C GLY A 40 5.76 15.20 -9.98
N LYS A 41 5.62 16.24 -10.83
CA LYS A 41 5.53 17.63 -10.37
C LYS A 41 4.27 17.87 -9.55
N MET A 42 3.11 17.36 -9.97
CA MET A 42 1.88 17.50 -9.18
C MET A 42 2.01 16.80 -7.82
N PHE A 43 2.55 15.58 -7.80
CA PHE A 43 2.80 14.83 -6.57
C PHE A 43 3.76 15.57 -5.63
N THR A 44 4.86 16.11 -6.15
CA THR A 44 5.83 16.87 -5.35
C THR A 44 5.30 18.23 -4.88
N ILE A 45 4.42 18.89 -5.65
CA ILE A 45 3.71 20.10 -5.20
C ILE A 45 2.77 19.74 -4.04
N LEU A 46 2.01 18.65 -4.17
CA LEU A 46 1.12 18.18 -3.10
C LEU A 46 1.92 17.78 -1.85
N GLN A 47 2.99 17.01 -2.01
CA GLN A 47 3.85 16.57 -0.90
C GLN A 47 4.64 17.71 -0.27
N GLY A 48 5.08 18.69 -1.06
CA GLY A 48 5.85 19.85 -0.61
C GLY A 48 5.02 20.84 0.21
N ASN A 49 3.70 20.67 0.25
CA ASN A 49 2.82 21.42 1.14
C ASN A 49 2.88 20.82 2.56
N GLU A 50 3.15 21.66 3.56
CA GLU A 50 3.19 21.28 4.97
C GLU A 50 1.93 20.54 5.45
N TYR A 51 0.76 20.90 4.92
CA TYR A 51 -0.51 20.28 5.28
C TYR A 51 -0.63 18.83 4.80
N PHE A 52 0.04 18.45 3.70
CA PHE A 52 -0.02 17.09 3.19
C PHE A 52 0.67 16.12 4.15
N MET A 53 1.89 16.44 4.57
CA MET A 53 2.64 15.59 5.50
C MET A 53 1.98 15.52 6.88
N ILE A 54 1.41 16.64 7.37
CA ILE A 54 0.63 16.64 8.62
C ILE A 54 -0.62 15.76 8.48
N GLY A 55 -1.40 15.95 7.40
CA GLY A 55 -2.60 15.15 7.15
C GLY A 55 -2.28 13.65 7.00
N PHE A 56 -1.20 13.33 6.31
CA PHE A 56 -0.71 11.96 6.17
C PHE A 56 -0.28 11.36 7.52
N LEU A 57 0.47 12.11 8.33
CA LEU A 57 0.88 11.69 9.68
C LEU A 57 -0.33 11.45 10.59
N LEU A 58 -1.33 12.35 10.56
CA LEU A 58 -2.57 12.18 11.31
C LEU A 58 -3.33 10.94 10.84
N LEU A 59 -3.41 10.69 9.53
CA LEU A 59 -4.06 9.49 9.01
C LEU A 59 -3.40 8.21 9.52
N ILE A 60 -2.07 8.09 9.42
CA ILE A 60 -1.36 6.86 9.82
C ILE A 60 -1.26 6.67 11.34
N THR A 61 -1.54 7.70 12.15
CA THR A 61 -1.50 7.62 13.62
C THR A 61 -2.89 7.60 14.26
N VAL A 62 -3.75 8.57 13.93
CA VAL A 62 -5.07 8.73 14.53
C VAL A 62 -5.99 7.57 14.15
N VAL A 63 -5.98 7.12 12.89
CA VAL A 63 -6.87 6.02 12.47
C VAL A 63 -6.57 4.73 13.24
N PRO A 64 -5.33 4.22 13.32
CA PRO A 64 -5.03 3.07 14.18
C PRO A 64 -5.38 3.27 15.65
N ILE A 65 -5.14 4.46 16.21
CA ILE A 65 -5.48 4.78 17.61
C ILE A 65 -6.99 4.69 17.83
N VAL A 66 -7.81 5.24 16.92
CA VAL A 66 -9.27 5.16 17.02
C VAL A 66 -9.75 3.71 16.98
N PHE A 67 -9.20 2.88 16.08
CA PHE A 67 -9.53 1.45 16.05
C PHE A 67 -9.05 0.70 17.30
N ALA A 68 -7.88 1.04 17.83
CA ALA A 68 -7.37 0.45 19.08
C ALA A 68 -8.26 0.82 20.28
N LEU A 69 -8.62 2.10 20.43
CA LEU A 69 -9.55 2.56 21.46
C LEU A 69 -10.92 1.90 21.33
N HIS A 70 -11.41 1.76 20.10
CA HIS A 70 -12.64 1.03 19.83
C HIS A 70 -12.57 -0.42 20.34
N LEU A 71 -11.49 -1.13 20.04
CA LEU A 71 -11.27 -2.50 20.52
C LEU A 71 -11.18 -2.57 22.06
N LEU A 72 -10.56 -1.58 22.72
CA LEU A 72 -10.45 -1.53 24.17
C LEU A 72 -11.79 -1.20 24.87
N ILE A 73 -12.60 -0.31 24.31
CA ILE A 73 -13.87 0.15 24.92
C ILE A 73 -15.04 -0.83 24.63
N VAL A 74 -15.13 -1.30 23.39
CA VAL A 74 -16.23 -2.18 22.94
C VAL A 74 -15.90 -3.64 23.20
N GLY A 75 -14.62 -4.02 23.07
CA GLY A 75 -14.15 -5.39 23.23
C GLY A 75 -14.27 -6.22 21.96
N ALA A 76 -13.47 -7.29 21.88
CA ALA A 76 -13.53 -8.25 20.79
C ALA A 76 -14.84 -9.08 20.85
N LYS A 77 -15.61 -9.05 19.76
CA LYS A 77 -16.82 -9.87 19.62
C LYS A 77 -16.43 -11.32 19.32
N HIS A 78 -16.70 -12.21 20.27
CA HIS A 78 -16.54 -13.64 20.11
C HIS A 78 -17.88 -14.26 19.69
N PHE A 79 -17.87 -14.94 18.55
CA PHE A 79 -18.96 -15.75 18.02
C PHE A 79 -18.66 -17.24 18.25
N ASP A 80 -19.69 -18.07 18.28
CA ASP A 80 -19.52 -19.52 18.39
C ASP A 80 -18.97 -20.10 17.08
N HIS A 81 -17.95 -20.96 17.18
CA HIS A 81 -17.28 -21.63 16.07
C HIS A 81 -17.40 -23.17 16.17
N GLY A 82 -18.24 -23.70 17.05
CA GLY A 82 -18.43 -25.15 17.25
C GLY A 82 -19.09 -25.90 16.09
N GLY A 83 -19.47 -25.21 15.01
CA GLY A 83 -20.07 -25.81 13.82
C GLY A 83 -19.09 -26.63 12.97
N LYS A 84 -19.63 -27.35 11.98
CA LYS A 84 -18.82 -28.08 10.99
C LYS A 84 -17.92 -27.12 10.23
N GLN A 85 -16.62 -27.39 10.22
CA GLN A 85 -15.66 -26.62 9.43
C GLN A 85 -15.92 -26.81 7.93
N ILE A 86 -15.84 -25.71 7.18
CA ILE A 86 -15.94 -25.69 5.72
C ILE A 86 -14.67 -25.07 5.14
N LEU A 87 -14.22 -25.59 3.99
CA LEU A 87 -13.09 -24.98 3.29
C LEU A 87 -13.54 -23.66 2.66
N PHE A 88 -13.24 -22.55 3.33
CA PHE A 88 -13.66 -21.24 2.90
C PHE A 88 -12.78 -20.66 1.78
N PHE A 89 -11.46 -20.86 1.90
CA PHE A 89 -10.46 -20.41 0.93
C PHE A 89 -9.56 -21.58 0.50
N PRO A 90 -9.50 -21.90 -0.81
CA PRO A 90 -8.59 -22.93 -1.32
C PRO A 90 -7.12 -22.48 -1.16
N LEU A 91 -6.20 -23.45 -1.18
CA LEU A 91 -4.76 -23.19 -0.99
C LEU A 91 -4.21 -22.15 -1.96
N PHE A 92 -4.59 -22.22 -3.24
CA PHE A 92 -4.15 -21.26 -4.26
C PHE A 92 -4.54 -19.82 -3.90
N ALA A 93 -5.78 -19.58 -3.47
CA ALA A 93 -6.23 -18.25 -3.06
C ALA A 93 -5.44 -17.72 -1.86
N ARG A 94 -5.07 -18.59 -0.91
CA ARG A 94 -4.25 -18.22 0.25
C ARG A 94 -2.81 -17.86 -0.15
N ILE A 95 -2.21 -18.60 -1.09
CA ILE A 95 -0.88 -18.32 -1.61
C ILE A 95 -0.87 -16.96 -2.33
N VAL A 96 -1.81 -16.72 -3.24
CA VAL A 96 -1.95 -15.44 -3.95
C VAL A 96 -2.13 -14.29 -2.96
N HIS A 97 -2.99 -14.46 -1.96
CA HIS A 97 -3.19 -13.45 -0.90
C HIS A 97 -1.90 -13.19 -0.13
N PHE A 98 -1.14 -14.23 0.22
CA PHE A 98 0.09 -14.09 0.98
C PHE A 98 1.18 -13.36 0.17
N ILE A 99 1.29 -13.65 -1.13
CA ILE A 99 2.19 -12.91 -2.04
C ILE A 99 1.78 -11.42 -2.08
N GLY A 100 0.48 -11.14 -2.22
CA GLY A 100 -0.05 -9.78 -2.19
C GLY A 100 0.21 -9.06 -0.85
N ALA A 101 0.03 -9.74 0.28
CA ALA A 101 0.27 -9.17 1.60
C ALA A 101 1.76 -8.87 1.84
N ALA A 102 2.65 -9.78 1.44
CA ALA A 102 4.09 -9.59 1.57
C ALA A 102 4.60 -8.45 0.68
N SER A 103 4.18 -8.40 -0.58
CA SER A 103 4.57 -7.34 -1.52
C SER A 103 4.00 -5.97 -1.10
N PHE A 104 2.74 -5.92 -0.68
CA PHE A 104 2.13 -4.70 -0.13
C PHE A 104 2.87 -4.19 1.12
N THR A 105 3.29 -5.09 2.02
CA THR A 105 4.06 -4.70 3.20
C THR A 105 5.39 -4.06 2.80
N ILE A 106 6.10 -4.63 1.84
CA ILE A 106 7.33 -4.05 1.29
C ILE A 106 7.04 -2.67 0.69
N LEU A 107 6.00 -2.53 -0.12
CA LEU A 107 5.60 -1.28 -0.76
C LEU A 107 5.29 -0.18 0.24
N VAL A 108 4.49 -0.46 1.28
CA VAL A 108 4.14 0.53 2.31
C VAL A 108 5.38 0.98 3.07
N LEU A 109 6.20 0.05 3.57
CA LEU A 109 7.39 0.39 4.36
C LEU A 109 8.42 1.17 3.54
N SER A 110 8.70 0.71 2.32
CA SER A 110 9.64 1.40 1.43
C SER A 110 9.10 2.74 0.94
N GLY A 111 7.80 2.86 0.65
CA GLY A 111 7.16 4.10 0.25
C GLY A 111 7.21 5.16 1.34
N LEU A 112 6.94 4.77 2.60
CA LEU A 112 7.06 5.65 3.76
C LEU A 112 8.50 6.19 3.94
N LEU A 113 9.51 5.33 3.75
CA LEU A 113 10.91 5.75 3.80
C LEU A 113 11.23 6.75 2.67
N ILE A 114 10.79 6.48 1.44
CA ILE A 114 11.05 7.33 0.27
C ILE A 114 10.41 8.72 0.45
N VAL A 115 9.14 8.76 0.85
CA VAL A 115 8.41 10.03 1.10
C VAL A 115 9.05 10.82 2.24
N SER A 116 9.57 10.13 3.26
CA SER A 116 10.25 10.74 4.41
C SER A 116 11.76 10.92 4.20
N GLY A 117 12.25 10.84 2.95
CA GLY A 117 13.69 10.78 2.67
C GLY A 117 14.50 11.95 3.24
N GLN A 118 13.91 13.16 3.27
CA GLN A 118 14.54 14.33 3.88
C GLN A 118 14.72 14.18 5.40
N PHE A 119 13.73 13.62 6.09
CA PHE A 119 13.78 13.40 7.54
C PHE A 119 14.89 12.40 7.92
N PHE A 120 15.10 11.36 7.09
CA PHE A 120 16.11 10.34 7.31
C PHE A 120 17.50 10.68 6.73
N GLY A 121 17.68 11.89 6.17
CA GLY A 121 18.97 12.33 5.63
C GLY A 121 19.37 11.71 4.27
N GLY A 122 18.45 11.00 3.60
CA GLY A 122 18.68 10.46 2.26
C GLY A 122 19.69 9.30 2.19
N GLY A 123 20.46 9.25 1.10
CA GLY A 123 21.59 8.33 0.94
C GLY A 123 21.22 6.84 0.73
N GLY A 124 22.06 5.95 1.25
CA GLY A 124 21.99 4.51 1.00
C GLY A 124 20.69 3.84 1.45
N LEU A 125 20.12 4.27 2.58
CA LEU A 125 18.86 3.74 3.10
C LEU A 125 17.69 4.01 2.14
N ILE A 126 17.58 5.25 1.64
CA ILE A 126 16.52 5.63 0.71
C ILE A 126 16.73 4.99 -0.67
N ARG A 127 17.99 4.81 -1.09
CA ARG A 127 18.31 4.06 -2.30
C ARG A 127 17.89 2.59 -2.19
N PHE A 128 18.17 1.94 -1.06
CA PHE A 128 17.70 0.59 -0.78
C PHE A 128 16.17 0.52 -0.79
N ALA A 129 15.50 1.44 -0.10
CA ALA A 129 14.04 1.53 -0.07
C ALA A 129 13.45 1.63 -1.49
N ARG A 130 14.05 2.44 -2.38
CA ARG A 130 13.64 2.53 -3.79
C ARG A 130 13.70 1.18 -4.52
N TYR A 131 14.81 0.44 -4.39
CA TYR A 131 14.93 -0.87 -5.03
C TYR A 131 13.95 -1.89 -4.45
N ALA A 132 13.78 -1.91 -3.12
CA ALA A 132 12.80 -2.75 -2.46
C ALA A 132 11.36 -2.42 -2.91
N HIS A 133 11.05 -1.13 -3.09
CA HIS A 133 9.75 -0.68 -3.58
C HIS A 133 9.44 -1.22 -4.97
N ILE A 134 10.39 -1.11 -5.91
CA ILE A 134 10.25 -1.63 -7.28
C ILE A 134 10.05 -3.15 -7.27
N ALA A 135 10.86 -3.88 -6.48
CA ALA A 135 10.71 -5.33 -6.34
C ALA A 135 9.33 -5.71 -5.77
N GLY A 136 8.86 -4.95 -4.78
CA GLY A 136 7.51 -5.09 -4.22
C GLY A 136 6.42 -4.89 -5.28
N ALA A 137 6.53 -3.84 -6.11
CA ALA A 137 5.56 -3.55 -7.17
C ALA A 137 5.47 -4.68 -8.21
N VAL A 138 6.62 -5.19 -8.66
CA VAL A 138 6.70 -6.31 -9.61
C VAL A 138 6.01 -7.57 -9.04
N CYS A 139 6.18 -7.85 -7.75
CA CYS A 139 5.49 -8.97 -7.09
C CYS A 139 4.00 -8.71 -6.83
N ALA A 140 3.62 -7.45 -6.59
CA ALA A 140 2.25 -7.06 -6.26
C ALA A 140 1.31 -7.13 -7.46
N LEU A 141 1.76 -6.70 -8.65
CA LEU A 141 0.94 -6.66 -9.86
C LEU A 141 0.25 -8.00 -10.20
N PRO A 142 0.96 -9.13 -10.34
CA PRO A 142 0.30 -10.41 -10.62
C PRO A 142 -0.62 -10.84 -9.46
N ALA A 143 -0.24 -10.58 -8.20
CA ALA A 143 -1.08 -10.92 -7.06
C ALA A 143 -2.41 -10.15 -7.09
N VAL A 144 -2.39 -8.84 -7.39
CA VAL A 144 -3.60 -8.01 -7.53
C VAL A 144 -4.50 -8.53 -8.65
N ILE A 145 -3.93 -8.87 -9.82
CA ILE A 145 -4.69 -9.43 -10.95
C ILE A 145 -5.35 -10.77 -10.57
N PHE A 146 -4.59 -11.68 -9.94
CA PHE A 146 -5.16 -12.96 -9.50
C PHE A 146 -6.22 -12.77 -8.40
N MET A 147 -6.03 -11.87 -7.43
CA MET A 147 -7.04 -11.57 -6.41
C MET A 147 -8.32 -11.01 -7.03
N LEU A 148 -8.19 -10.13 -8.03
CA LEU A 148 -9.33 -9.64 -8.81
C LEU A 148 -10.08 -10.82 -9.44
N ILE A 149 -9.41 -11.68 -10.20
CA ILE A 149 -10.04 -12.82 -10.89
C ILE A 149 -10.71 -13.79 -9.89
N ILE A 150 -10.01 -14.16 -8.82
CA ILE A 150 -10.48 -15.16 -7.85
C ILE A 150 -11.72 -14.66 -7.09
N TRP A 151 -11.76 -13.38 -6.72
CA TRP A 151 -12.80 -12.85 -5.83
C TRP A 151 -13.83 -11.94 -6.50
N PHE A 152 -13.67 -11.58 -7.79
CA PHE A 152 -14.54 -10.62 -8.49
C PHE A 152 -16.03 -10.84 -8.21
N LYS A 153 -16.52 -12.06 -8.48
CA LYS A 153 -17.95 -12.40 -8.34
C LYS A 153 -18.43 -12.30 -6.89
N ASP A 154 -17.61 -12.75 -5.95
CA ASP A 154 -17.95 -12.76 -4.52
C ASP A 154 -17.93 -11.35 -3.92
N MET A 155 -17.19 -10.43 -4.54
CA MET A 155 -17.01 -9.05 -4.08
C MET A 155 -18.06 -8.07 -4.65
N LEU A 156 -18.96 -8.52 -5.53
CA LEU A 156 -20.04 -7.69 -6.04
C LEU A 156 -20.99 -7.24 -4.90
N PRO A 157 -21.48 -5.98 -4.93
CA PRO A 157 -22.49 -5.52 -4.00
C PRO A 157 -23.74 -6.42 -3.99
N ALA A 158 -24.33 -6.61 -2.82
CA ALA A 158 -25.53 -7.41 -2.62
C ALA A 158 -26.52 -6.67 -1.69
N ALA A 159 -27.80 -7.00 -1.78
CA ALA A 159 -28.85 -6.37 -0.96
C ALA A 159 -28.59 -6.45 0.56
N CYS A 160 -27.89 -7.47 1.05
CA CYS A 160 -27.50 -7.58 2.46
C CYS A 160 -26.51 -6.48 2.91
N ASP A 161 -25.73 -5.93 1.98
CA ASP A 161 -24.70 -4.93 2.28
C ASP A 161 -25.31 -3.61 2.73
N ILE A 162 -26.51 -3.26 2.24
CA ILE A 162 -27.26 -2.08 2.69
C ILE A 162 -27.55 -2.21 4.19
N LYS A 163 -28.08 -3.36 4.63
CA LYS A 163 -28.34 -3.62 6.05
C LYS A 163 -27.05 -3.59 6.87
N TRP A 164 -25.95 -4.09 6.32
CA TRP A 164 -24.64 -4.05 6.97
C TRP A 164 -24.17 -2.60 7.20
N ILE A 165 -24.30 -1.74 6.19
CA ILE A 165 -23.89 -0.32 6.25
C ILE A 165 -24.74 0.45 7.26
N LEU A 166 -26.07 0.23 7.27
CA LEU A 166 -26.98 0.88 8.22
C LEU A 166 -26.64 0.59 9.69
N ILE A 167 -26.02 -0.56 9.98
CA ILE A 167 -25.56 -0.90 11.34
C ILE A 167 -24.04 -0.74 11.52
N LEU A 168 -23.33 -0.26 10.50
CA LEU A 168 -21.86 -0.18 10.44
C LEU A 168 -21.18 -1.49 10.89
N GLY A 169 -21.63 -2.63 10.35
CA GLY A 169 -21.14 -3.96 10.74
C GLY A 169 -21.37 -4.34 12.21
N GLY A 170 -22.22 -3.58 12.91
CA GLY A 170 -22.43 -3.68 14.35
C GLY A 170 -21.20 -3.31 15.16
N TYR A 171 -20.22 -2.58 14.61
CA TYR A 171 -19.01 -2.19 15.34
C TYR A 171 -19.35 -1.31 16.54
N LEU A 172 -20.20 -0.30 16.36
CA LEU A 172 -20.53 0.68 17.40
C LEU A 172 -21.49 0.15 18.50
N SER A 173 -21.72 -1.16 18.57
CA SER A 173 -22.64 -1.79 19.53
C SER A 173 -21.98 -2.96 20.25
N LYS A 174 -22.25 -3.08 21.55
CA LYS A 174 -21.88 -4.25 22.36
C LYS A 174 -22.82 -5.45 22.14
N LYS A 175 -23.94 -5.27 21.43
CA LYS A 175 -24.90 -6.34 21.18
C LYS A 175 -24.32 -7.35 20.18
N LYS A 176 -24.34 -8.63 20.55
CA LYS A 176 -23.95 -9.75 19.68
C LYS A 176 -25.13 -10.15 18.81
N VAL A 177 -25.18 -9.59 17.61
CA VAL A 177 -26.18 -9.96 16.59
C VAL A 177 -25.48 -10.52 15.36
N PRO A 178 -26.06 -11.52 14.68
CA PRO A 178 -25.56 -11.97 13.39
C PRO A 178 -25.48 -10.80 12.42
N VAL A 179 -24.29 -10.56 11.88
CA VAL A 179 -24.05 -9.48 10.93
C VAL A 179 -24.47 -9.96 9.54
N PRO A 180 -25.32 -9.23 8.80
CA PRO A 180 -25.77 -9.66 7.48
C PRO A 180 -24.59 -9.67 6.51
N ALA A 181 -24.23 -10.86 6.03
CA ALA A 181 -23.13 -11.04 5.08
C ALA A 181 -23.39 -12.28 4.20
N LYS A 182 -22.84 -12.25 2.98
CA LYS A 182 -22.62 -13.46 2.18
C LYS A 182 -21.23 -14.01 2.52
N LYS A 183 -20.49 -14.50 1.52
CA LYS A 183 -19.09 -14.90 1.67
C LYS A 183 -18.21 -13.75 2.20
N PHE A 184 -18.46 -12.53 1.75
CA PHE A 184 -17.81 -11.33 2.24
C PHE A 184 -18.86 -10.32 2.73
N ASN A 185 -18.49 -9.56 3.76
CA ASN A 185 -19.30 -8.46 4.28
C ASN A 185 -19.07 -7.16 3.49
N ALA A 186 -19.94 -6.16 3.67
CA ALA A 186 -19.85 -4.91 2.93
C ALA A 186 -18.51 -4.18 3.14
N GLY A 187 -17.95 -4.20 4.35
CA GLY A 187 -16.63 -3.63 4.65
C GLY A 187 -15.50 -4.26 3.83
N GLN A 188 -15.48 -5.59 3.74
CA GLN A 188 -14.50 -6.31 2.92
C GLN A 188 -14.64 -5.98 1.43
N LYS A 189 -15.88 -5.84 0.95
CA LYS A 189 -16.14 -5.45 -0.45
C LYS A 189 -15.70 -4.02 -0.71
N MET A 190 -16.00 -3.07 0.18
CA MET A 190 -15.53 -1.69 0.07
C MET A 190 -14.00 -1.64 0.03
N TRP A 191 -13.32 -2.37 0.92
CA TRP A 191 -11.87 -2.47 0.90
C TRP A 191 -11.35 -3.06 -0.42
N PHE A 192 -11.96 -4.14 -0.91
CA PHE A 192 -11.59 -4.73 -2.21
C PHE A 192 -11.71 -3.73 -3.36
N TRP A 193 -12.82 -2.99 -3.43
CA TRP A 193 -13.07 -2.01 -4.49
C TRP A 193 -12.29 -0.70 -4.33
N CYS A 194 -11.70 -0.43 -3.16
CA CYS A 194 -10.69 0.62 -3.01
C CYS A 194 -9.29 0.09 -3.37
N ALA A 195 -8.90 -1.05 -2.83
CA ALA A 195 -7.54 -1.57 -2.91
C ALA A 195 -7.17 -2.11 -4.30
N ILE A 196 -8.09 -2.80 -4.99
CA ILE A 196 -7.77 -3.37 -6.31
C ILE A 196 -7.59 -2.27 -7.37
N PRO A 197 -8.54 -1.34 -7.59
CA PRO A 197 -8.33 -0.27 -8.57
C PRO A 197 -7.21 0.68 -8.15
N GLY A 198 -7.13 1.03 -6.87
CA GLY A 198 -6.04 1.86 -6.35
C GLY A 198 -4.67 1.22 -6.58
N GLY A 199 -4.56 -0.08 -6.31
CA GLY A 199 -3.37 -0.87 -6.63
C GLY A 199 -3.03 -0.81 -8.10
N LEU A 200 -3.97 -1.11 -9.00
CA LEU A 200 -3.73 -1.11 -10.45
C LEU A 200 -3.34 0.27 -11.02
N ILE A 201 -3.85 1.36 -10.46
CA ILE A 201 -3.50 2.74 -10.87
C ILE A 201 -2.07 3.11 -10.42
N MET A 202 -1.57 2.51 -9.34
CA MET A 202 -0.27 2.82 -8.74
C MET A 202 0.88 1.93 -9.23
N MET A 203 0.61 0.93 -10.10
CA MET A 203 1.63 0.04 -10.67
C MET A 203 2.33 0.64 -11.89
#